data_AF-A0A953ZDP9-F1
#
_entry.id   AF-A0A953ZDP9-F1
#
_cell.length_a   1.000
_cell.length_b   1.000
_cell.length_c   1.000
_cell.angle_alpha   90.00
_cell.angle_beta   90.00
_cell.angle_gamma   90.00
#
_symmetry.space_group_name_H-M   'P 1'
#
loop_
_entity.id
_entity.type
_entity.pdbx_description
1 polymer ?
#
loop_
_entity_poly.entity_id
_entity_poly.type
_entity_poly.pdbx_seq_one_letter_code
_entity_poly.pdbx_strand_id
1 'polypeptide(L)'
;MAKRTVDINQLLDSIEDSPEVREYRDLQWQGSFSDYLTMVFDDPRLVRNAHQRMYDMILSHGSEEFTQFKERLIHYKFFSDPFTGG
;
A
#
# COMPACT_ATOMS: atom_id res chain seq x y z
N MET A 1 22.66 -4.85 -44.07
CA MET A 1 22.30 -4.87 -42.64
C MET A 1 21.45 -3.64 -42.37
N ALA A 2 20.12 -3.73 -42.45
CA ALA A 2 19.23 -2.58 -42.30
C ALA A 2 19.14 -2.18 -40.81
N LYS A 3 19.49 -0.93 -40.49
CA LYS A 3 19.41 -0.38 -39.14
C LYS A 3 17.93 -0.21 -38.78
N ARG A 4 17.39 -1.13 -37.98
CA ARG A 4 16.03 -1.05 -37.42
C ARG A 4 15.93 0.26 -36.65
N THR A 5 15.27 1.25 -37.25
CA THR A 5 15.03 2.53 -36.61
C THR A 5 13.77 2.30 -35.79
N VAL A 6 13.93 2.20 -34.48
CA VAL A 6 12.79 2.03 -33.58
C VAL A 6 12.06 3.37 -33.54
N ASP A 7 10.80 3.37 -33.96
CA ASP A 7 9.95 4.55 -33.91
C ASP A 7 9.65 4.86 -32.43
N ILE A 8 10.01 6.07 -32.00
CA ILE A 8 9.87 6.51 -30.61
C ILE A 8 8.39 6.47 -30.20
N ASN A 9 7.47 6.78 -31.12
CA ASN A 9 6.05 6.77 -30.81
C ASN A 9 5.54 5.34 -30.54
N GLN A 10 6.01 4.35 -31.31
CA GLN A 10 5.66 2.95 -31.04
C GLN A 10 6.21 2.42 -29.71
N LEU A 11 7.36 2.93 -29.27
CA LEU A 11 7.88 2.63 -27.93
C LEU A 11 7.01 3.26 -26.84
N LEU A 12 6.60 4.51 -27.01
CA LEU A 12 5.75 5.21 -26.04
C LEU A 12 4.38 4.53 -25.92
N ASP A 13 3.76 4.14 -27.03
CA ASP A 13 2.48 3.41 -27.03
C ASP A 13 2.58 2.08 -26.27
N SER A 14 3.69 1.35 -26.44
CA SER A 14 3.92 0.08 -25.74
C SER A 14 4.13 0.23 -24.23
N ILE A 15 4.62 1.39 -23.78
CA ILE A 15 4.79 1.72 -22.36
C ILE A 15 3.45 2.13 -21.75
N GLU A 16 2.62 2.89 -22.48
CA GLU A 16 1.28 3.26 -22.00
C GLU A 16 0.34 2.06 -21.80
N ASP A 17 0.50 1.02 -22.63
CA ASP A 17 -0.33 -0.18 -22.60
C ASP A 17 0.24 -1.32 -21.74
N SER A 18 1.33 -1.06 -20.99
CA SER A 18 1.93 -2.06 -20.13
C SER A 18 0.95 -2.48 -19.00
N PRO A 19 0.87 -3.77 -18.66
CA PRO A 19 0.03 -4.25 -17.56
C PRO A 19 0.30 -3.52 -16.24
N GLU A 20 1.57 -3.18 -15.97
CA GLU A 20 2.00 -2.49 -14.76
C GLU A 20 1.46 -1.05 -14.71
N VAL A 21 1.44 -0.35 -15.85
CA VAL A 21 0.88 1.00 -15.95
C VAL A 21 -0.64 0.97 -15.79
N ARG A 22 -1.32 -0.03 -16.34
CA ARG A 22 -2.77 -0.23 -16.18
C ARG A 22 -3.12 -0.55 -14.73
N GLU A 23 -2.43 -1.49 -14.11
CA GLU A 23 -2.61 -1.87 -12.70
C GLU A 23 -2.36 -0.68 -11.76
N TYR A 24 -1.34 0.14 -12.03
CA TYR A 24 -1.10 1.36 -11.27
C TYR A 24 -2.22 2.39 -11.41
N ARG A 25 -2.77 2.57 -12.63
CA ARG A 25 -3.92 3.47 -12.85
C ARG A 25 -5.18 2.96 -12.16
N ASP A 26 -5.40 1.64 -12.13
CA ASP A 26 -6.54 1.01 -11.48
C ASP A 26 -6.46 1.12 -9.94
N LEU A 27 -5.26 1.22 -9.38
CA LEU A 27 -5.03 1.49 -7.95
C LEU A 27 -5.33 2.94 -7.55
N GLN A 28 -5.45 3.86 -8.51
CA GLN A 28 -5.73 5.26 -8.25
C GLN A 28 -7.22 5.56 -8.32
N TRP A 29 -7.79 6.01 -7.20
CA TRP A 29 -9.17 6.49 -7.18
C TRP A 29 -9.33 7.74 -8.06
N GLN A 30 -10.41 7.80 -8.84
CA GLN A 30 -10.81 8.94 -9.66
C GLN A 30 -12.25 9.33 -9.32
N GLY A 31 -12.52 10.62 -9.17
CA GLY A 31 -13.86 11.14 -8.90
C GLY A 31 -13.85 12.64 -8.64
N SER A 32 -15.04 13.19 -8.37
CA SER A 32 -15.15 14.61 -8.02
C SER A 32 -14.71 14.85 -6.58
N PHE A 33 -14.34 16.10 -6.24
CA PHE A 33 -14.04 16.45 -4.85
C PHE A 33 -15.22 16.18 -3.90
N SER A 34 -16.47 16.31 -4.38
CA SER A 34 -17.65 15.96 -3.60
C SER A 34 -17.71 14.47 -3.26
N ASP A 35 -17.38 13.60 -4.22
CA ASP A 35 -17.35 12.15 -4.01
C ASP A 35 -16.26 11.78 -2.99
N TYR A 36 -15.11 12.44 -3.08
CA TYR A 36 -14.05 12.30 -2.08
C TYR A 36 -14.52 12.66 -0.67
N LEU A 37 -15.21 13.80 -0.50
CA LEU A 37 -15.72 14.21 0.81
C LEU A 37 -16.75 13.22 1.36
N THR A 38 -17.64 12.68 0.53
CA THR A 38 -18.59 11.64 0.94
C THR A 38 -17.84 10.42 1.49
N MET A 39 -16.80 9.93 0.80
CA MET A 39 -15.98 8.82 1.30
C MET A 39 -15.30 9.13 2.63
N VAL A 40 -14.83 10.36 2.83
CA VAL A 40 -14.21 10.79 4.10
C VAL A 40 -15.23 10.85 5.25
N PHE A 41 -16.47 11.26 4.97
CA PHE A 41 -17.54 11.27 5.96
C PHE A 41 -18.00 9.85 6.33
N ASP A 42 -18.01 8.93 5.36
CA ASP A 42 -18.33 7.52 5.59
C ASP A 42 -17.21 6.79 6.36
N ASP A 43 -15.95 7.03 5.99
CA ASP A 43 -14.78 6.47 6.66
C ASP A 43 -13.67 7.53 6.89
N PRO A 44 -13.63 8.13 8.10
CA PRO A 44 -12.59 9.08 8.47
C PRO A 44 -11.16 8.50 8.47
N ARG A 45 -10.99 7.17 8.40
CA ARG A 45 -9.65 6.56 8.29
C ARG A 45 -8.97 6.90 6.97
N LEU A 46 -9.74 7.29 5.95
CA LEU A 46 -9.21 7.66 4.63
C LEU A 46 -8.21 8.83 4.73
N VAL A 47 -8.42 9.79 5.63
CA VAL A 47 -7.55 10.97 5.80
C VAL A 47 -6.36 10.74 6.75
N ARG A 48 -6.22 9.53 7.32
CA ARG A 48 -5.09 9.22 8.21
C ARG A 48 -3.77 9.28 7.47
N ASN A 49 -2.76 9.85 8.14
CA ASN A 49 -1.41 9.92 7.59
C ASN A 49 -0.75 8.52 7.55
N ALA A 50 0.38 8.43 6.85
CA ALA A 50 1.09 7.16 6.67
C ALA A 50 1.49 6.51 8.01
N HIS A 51 1.95 7.31 8.98
CA HIS A 51 2.36 6.80 10.30
C HIS A 51 1.20 6.21 11.09
N GLN A 52 0.03 6.87 11.07
CA GLN A 52 -1.18 6.38 11.72
C GLN A 52 -1.65 5.07 11.10
N ARG A 53 -1.68 4.97 9.77
CA ARG A 53 -2.07 3.73 9.06
C ARG A 53 -1.12 2.58 9.38
N MET A 54 0.19 2.83 9.42
CA MET A 54 1.16 1.82 9.82
C MET A 54 0.97 1.38 11.27
N TYR A 55 0.72 2.32 12.18
CA TYR A 55 0.45 2.00 13.58
C TYR A 55 -0.80 1.14 13.74
N ASP A 56 -1.90 1.50 13.07
CA ASP A 56 -3.13 0.70 13.07
C ASP A 56 -2.89 -0.71 12.52
N MET A 57 -2.07 -0.84 11.46
CA MET A 57 -1.70 -2.13 10.86
C MET A 57 -0.88 -3.01 11.82
N ILE A 58 0.08 -2.44 12.54
CA ILE A 58 0.89 -3.18 13.52
C ILE A 58 -0.02 -3.66 14.66
N LEU A 59 -0.91 -2.79 15.15
CA LEU A 59 -1.82 -3.14 16.24
C LEU A 59 -2.93 -4.12 15.85
N SER A 60 -3.36 -4.14 14.59
CA SER A 60 -4.46 -5.02 14.15
C SER A 60 -4.16 -6.51 14.33
N HIS A 61 -2.88 -6.88 14.41
CA HIS A 61 -2.43 -8.24 14.67
C HIS A 61 -2.40 -8.58 16.17
N GLY A 62 -2.59 -7.60 17.04
CA GLY A 62 -2.53 -7.75 18.49
C GLY A 62 -1.11 -7.68 19.06
N SER A 63 -1.04 -7.62 20.39
CA SER A 63 0.20 -7.59 21.15
C SER A 63 0.10 -8.48 22.38
N GLU A 64 1.22 -9.00 22.84
CA GLU A 64 1.32 -9.79 24.07
C GLU A 64 2.32 -9.15 25.01
N GLU A 65 1.95 -9.04 26.27
CA GLU A 65 2.89 -8.64 27.31
C GLU A 65 3.60 -9.87 27.86
N PHE A 66 4.92 -9.78 27.96
CA PHE A 66 5.73 -10.83 28.55
C PHE A 66 6.78 -10.22 29.48
N THR A 67 7.21 -11.01 30.46
CA THR A 67 8.24 -10.59 31.40
C THR A 67 9.56 -11.25 31.05
N GLN A 68 10.56 -10.45 30.71
CA GLN A 68 11.94 -10.91 30.48
C GLN A 68 12.86 -10.14 31.42
N PHE A 69 13.72 -10.85 32.15
CA PHE A 69 14.66 -10.24 33.10
C PHE A 69 14.01 -9.26 34.12
N LYS A 70 12.77 -9.55 34.56
CA LYS A 70 11.94 -8.70 35.44
C LYS A 70 11.44 -7.39 34.81
N GLU A 71 11.64 -7.20 33.51
CA GLU A 71 11.06 -6.09 32.75
C GLU A 71 9.81 -6.55 32.01
N ARG A 72 8.77 -5.71 31.99
CA ARG A 72 7.56 -5.93 31.19
C ARG A 72 7.79 -5.39 29.79
N LEU A 73 7.79 -6.29 28.81
CA LEU A 73 7.97 -5.98 27.40
C LEU A 73 6.68 -6.28 26.63
N ILE A 74 6.48 -5.54 25.54
CA ILE A 74 5.35 -5.74 24.62
C ILE A 74 5.89 -6.37 23.35
N HIS A 75 5.38 -7.55 23.01
CA HIS A 75 5.63 -8.22 21.74
C HIS A 75 4.48 -7.94 20.79
N TYR A 76 4.76 -7.33 19.64
CA TYR A 76 3.75 -7.11 18.61
C TYR A 76 3.71 -8.31 17.66
N LYS A 77 2.55 -8.97 17.56
CA LYS A 77 2.37 -10.17 16.75
C LYS A 77 2.63 -9.95 15.26
N PHE A 78 2.44 -8.71 14.79
CA PHE A 78 2.76 -8.28 13.43
C PHE A 78 4.17 -8.70 12.98
N PHE A 79 5.17 -8.63 13.87
CA PHE A 79 6.56 -8.97 13.56
C PHE A 79 6.90 -10.45 13.76
N SER A 80 5.91 -11.31 14.03
CA SER A 80 6.12 -12.74 14.32
C SER A 80 5.94 -13.65 13.09
N ASP A 81 5.76 -13.05 11.90
CA ASP A 81 5.48 -13.75 10.63
C ASP A 81 4.40 -14.85 10.74
N PRO A 82 3.11 -14.48 10.90
CA PRO A 82 2.03 -15.46 11.00
C PRO A 82 1.66 -16.12 9.68
N PHE A 83 2.19 -15.67 8.53
CA PHE A 83 1.75 -16.08 7.19
C PHE A 83 2.77 -16.95 6.44
N THR A 84 4.06 -16.75 6.69
CA THR A 84 5.14 -17.38 5.91
C THR A 84 6.00 -18.36 6.72
N GLY A 85 5.85 -18.38 8.04
CA GLY A 85 6.43 -19.42 8.89
C GLY A 85 7.95 -19.36 9.05
N GLY A 86 8.57 -18.19 8.87
CA GLY A 86 10.00 -17.95 9.12
C GLY A 86 10.95 -18.41 8.02
#